data_AF-A0A819SBP8-F1
#
_entry.id   AF-A0A819SBP8-F1
#
_cell.length_a   1.000
_cell.length_b   1.000
_cell.length_c   1.000
_cell.angle_alpha   90.00
_cell.angle_beta   90.00
_cell.angle_gamma   90.00
#
_symmetry.space_group_name_H-M   'P 1'
#
loop_
_entity.id
_entity.type
_entity.pdbx_description
1 polymer ?
#
loop_
_entity_poly.entity_id
_entity_poly.type
_entity_poly.pdbx_seq_one_letter_code
_entity_poly.pdbx_strand_id
1 'polypeptide(L)'
;MGGEMVYILEQRLSAQEIVDQKATKVINDIVGAMFNGKFIEELFRPQELYPKRAVKHIFEKVAHSSIMRLNEASMDKLYDLMTMSVKFQMMLCPCASDIIKVTYNHVSSMRKLVRSPAVLDLLDKAFIAFNKVSIQELYFCYIYT
;
A
#
# COMPACT_ATOMS: atom_id res chain seq x y z
N MET A 1 -0.01 -4.96 1.94
CA MET A 1 -1.28 -4.50 2.56
C MET A 1 -1.80 -3.21 1.91
N GLY A 2 -1.00 -2.13 1.82
CA GLY A 2 -1.47 -0.88 1.20
C GLY A 2 -1.98 -1.02 -0.24
N GLY A 3 -1.33 -1.83 -1.07
CA GLY A 3 -1.81 -2.14 -2.42
C GLY A 3 -3.22 -2.75 -2.44
N GLU A 4 -3.48 -3.76 -1.59
CA GLU A 4 -4.81 -4.37 -1.45
C GLU A 4 -5.87 -3.37 -1.02
N MET A 5 -5.52 -2.43 -0.12
CA MET A 5 -6.42 -1.35 0.27
C MET A 5 -6.88 -0.55 -0.94
N VAL A 6 -5.94 -0.13 -1.77
CA VAL A 6 -6.22 0.72 -2.94
C VAL A 6 -7.07 -0.05 -3.94
N TYR A 7 -6.79 -1.33 -4.19
CA TYR A 7 -7.59 -2.15 -5.09
C TYR A 7 -9.03 -2.30 -4.61
N ILE A 8 -9.23 -2.66 -3.34
CA ILE A 8 -10.57 -2.85 -2.77
C ILE A 8 -11.36 -1.54 -2.81
N LEU A 9 -10.71 -0.41 -2.51
CA LEU A 9 -11.37 0.89 -2.52
C LEU A 9 -11.70 1.37 -3.93
N GLU A 10 -10.80 1.18 -4.89
CA GLU A 10 -11.04 1.51 -6.29
C GLU A 10 -12.23 0.72 -6.84
N GLN A 11 -12.26 -0.60 -6.60
CA GLN A 11 -13.38 -1.46 -7.00
C GLN A 11 -14.70 -1.04 -6.35
N ARG A 12 -14.68 -0.66 -5.07
CA ARG A 12 -15.89 -0.18 -4.36
C ARG A 12 -16.39 1.15 -4.92
N LEU A 13 -15.49 2.09 -5.20
CA LEU A 13 -15.84 3.39 -5.78
C LEU A 13 -16.44 3.21 -7.19
N SER A 14 -15.86 2.30 -7.98
CA SER A 14 -16.36 1.94 -9.31
C SER A 14 -17.76 1.29 -9.24
N ALA A 15 -17.94 0.29 -8.35
CA ALA A 15 -19.21 -0.41 -8.18
C ALA A 15 -20.35 0.47 -7.64
N GLN A 16 -20.01 1.57 -6.96
CA GLN A 16 -20.96 2.59 -6.48
C GLN A 16 -21.21 3.71 -7.50
N GLU A 17 -20.63 3.62 -8.70
CA GLU A 17 -20.74 4.61 -9.77
C GLU A 17 -20.40 6.04 -9.29
N ILE A 18 -19.41 6.16 -8.39
CA ILE A 18 -18.96 7.45 -7.91
C ILE A 18 -18.37 8.24 -9.08
N VAL A 19 -18.76 9.52 -9.19
CA VAL A 19 -18.25 10.45 -10.20
C VAL A 19 -16.72 10.33 -10.30
N ASP A 20 -16.22 10.07 -11.51
CA ASP A 20 -14.82 9.73 -11.78
C ASP A 20 -13.82 10.73 -11.19
N GLN A 21 -14.14 12.02 -11.20
CA GLN A 21 -13.32 13.06 -10.57
C GLN A 21 -13.19 12.88 -9.06
N LYS A 22 -14.28 12.53 -8.37
CA LYS A 22 -14.31 12.30 -6.92
C LYS A 22 -13.61 10.99 -6.57
N ALA A 23 -13.82 9.93 -7.34
CA ALA A 23 -13.13 8.66 -7.17
C ALA A 23 -11.61 8.83 -7.35
N THR A 24 -11.19 9.50 -8.42
CA THR A 24 -9.78 9.85 -8.70
C THR A 24 -9.17 10.66 -7.54
N LYS A 25 -9.91 11.63 -7.00
CA LYS A 25 -9.45 12.42 -5.85
C LYS A 25 -9.21 11.54 -4.62
N VAL A 26 -10.15 10.65 -4.29
CA VAL A 26 -10.01 9.71 -3.16
C VAL A 26 -8.76 8.84 -3.32
N ILE A 27 -8.54 8.27 -4.51
CA ILE A 27 -7.35 7.44 -4.77
C ILE A 27 -6.06 8.25 -4.66
N ASN A 28 -6.01 9.45 -5.24
CA ASN A 28 -4.85 10.33 -5.14
C ASN A 28 -4.53 10.70 -3.68
N ASP A 29 -5.55 11.03 -2.86
CA ASP A 29 -5.37 11.40 -1.46
C ASP A 29 -4.84 10.23 -0.61
N ILE A 30 -5.35 9.01 -0.84
CA ILE A 30 -4.94 7.79 -0.14
C ILE A 30 -3.50 7.43 -0.52
N VAL A 31 -3.20 7.36 -1.82
CA VAL A 31 -1.86 7.01 -2.30
C VAL A 31 -0.85 8.09 -1.89
N GLY A 32 -1.22 9.37 -1.99
CA GLY A 32 -0.38 10.48 -1.54
C GLY A 32 -0.04 10.42 -0.05
N ALA A 33 -1.02 10.06 0.81
CA ALA A 33 -0.77 9.88 2.24
C ALA A 33 0.16 8.68 2.52
N MET A 34 -0.04 7.57 1.79
CA MET A 34 0.72 6.32 1.96
C MET A 34 2.17 6.42 1.48
N PHE A 35 2.45 7.25 0.48
CA PHE A 35 3.78 7.42 -0.12
C PHE A 35 4.43 8.77 0.21
N ASN A 36 3.91 9.49 1.22
CA ASN A 36 4.59 10.71 1.66
C ASN A 36 5.99 10.38 2.19
N GLY A 37 6.96 11.28 1.98
CA GLY A 37 8.36 11.04 2.32
C GLY A 37 8.59 10.65 3.78
N LYS A 38 7.94 11.32 4.74
CA LYS A 38 8.06 10.99 6.17
C LYS A 38 7.52 9.60 6.49
N PHE A 39 6.42 9.20 5.85
CA PHE A 39 5.85 7.86 6.05
C PHE A 39 6.78 6.78 5.51
N ILE A 40 7.35 6.99 4.32
CA ILE A 40 8.30 6.06 3.71
C ILE A 40 9.60 5.98 4.52
N GLU A 41 10.12 7.11 5.00
CA GLU A 41 11.29 7.14 5.88
C GLU A 41 11.05 6.35 7.16
N GLU A 42 9.91 6.54 7.82
CA GLU A 42 9.56 5.81 9.05
C GLU A 42 9.32 4.31 8.76
N LEU A 43 8.74 3.97 7.62
CA LEU A 43 8.48 2.58 7.22
C LEU A 43 9.77 1.74 7.14
N PHE A 44 10.87 2.35 6.71
CA PHE A 44 12.18 1.67 6.59
C PHE A 44 13.03 1.77 7.86
N ARG A 45 12.57 2.44 8.92
CA ARG A 45 13.29 2.42 10.19
C ARG A 45 13.15 1.05 10.83
N PRO A 46 14.25 0.49 11.39
CA PRO A 46 14.17 -0.68 12.24
C PRO A 46 13.22 -0.40 13.41
N GLN A 47 12.20 -1.24 13.54
CA GLN A 47 11.15 -1.07 14.54
C GLN A 47 10.61 -2.45 14.93
N GLU A 48 10.11 -2.56 16.17
CA GLU A 48 9.43 -3.79 16.59
C GLU A 48 8.15 -4.01 15.81
N LEU A 49 7.72 -5.28 15.75
CA LEU A 49 6.48 -5.63 15.08
C LEU A 49 5.29 -4.95 15.76
N TYR A 50 4.56 -4.15 14.99
CA TYR A 50 3.36 -3.50 15.50
C TYR A 50 2.27 -4.53 15.84
N PRO A 51 1.54 -4.34 16.94
CA PRO A 51 0.36 -5.14 17.21
C PRO A 51 -0.70 -4.88 16.13
N LYS A 52 -1.52 -5.91 15.83
CA LYS A 52 -2.60 -5.84 14.82
C LYS A 52 -3.43 -4.56 14.93
N ARG A 53 -3.78 -4.15 16.17
CA ARG A 53 -4.56 -2.93 16.45
C ARG A 53 -3.86 -1.65 15.98
N ALA A 54 -2.54 -1.54 16.17
CA ALA A 54 -1.78 -0.38 15.73
C ALA A 54 -1.71 -0.31 14.20
N VAL A 55 -1.47 -1.44 13.53
CA VAL A 55 -1.47 -1.52 12.06
C VAL A 55 -2.83 -1.12 11.49
N LYS A 56 -3.92 -1.62 12.07
CA LYS A 56 -5.29 -1.24 11.68
C LYS A 56 -5.51 0.28 11.81
N HIS A 57 -5.05 0.86 12.92
CA HIS A 57 -5.18 2.29 13.16
C HIS A 57 -4.37 3.15 12.16
N ILE A 58 -3.23 2.66 11.69
CA ILE A 58 -2.49 3.31 10.60
C ILE A 58 -3.34 3.34 9.32
N PHE A 59 -3.94 2.22 8.93
CA PHE A 59 -4.79 2.16 7.73
C PHE A 59 -6.10 2.94 7.87
N GLU A 60 -6.67 3.04 9.06
CA GLU A 60 -7.78 3.95 9.37
C GLU A 60 -7.40 5.41 9.04
N LYS A 61 -6.25 5.87 9.56
CA LYS A 61 -5.73 7.22 9.29
C LYS A 61 -5.49 7.45 7.80
N VAL A 62 -4.96 6.46 7.10
CA VAL A 62 -4.75 6.53 5.64
C VAL A 62 -6.09 6.59 4.89
N ALA A 63 -7.11 5.85 5.29
CA ALA A 63 -8.42 5.91 4.63
C ALA A 63 -9.06 7.29 4.82
N HIS A 64 -8.98 7.82 6.05
CA HIS A 64 -9.57 9.10 6.45
C HIS A 64 -8.75 10.33 6.09
N SER A 65 -7.56 10.17 5.46
CA SER A 65 -6.84 11.28 4.82
C SER A 65 -7.60 11.80 3.59
N SER A 66 -8.42 10.95 2.98
CA SER A 66 -9.30 11.31 1.87
C SER A 66 -10.64 11.87 2.36
N ILE A 67 -11.43 12.40 1.41
CA ILE A 67 -12.81 12.81 1.67
C ILE A 67 -13.76 11.64 2.01
N MET A 68 -13.36 10.39 1.75
CA MET A 68 -14.17 9.22 2.03
C MET A 68 -14.36 9.02 3.54
N ARG A 69 -15.59 8.72 3.97
CA ARG A 69 -15.93 8.45 5.37
C ARG A 69 -16.40 7.00 5.52
N LEU A 70 -15.51 6.14 5.99
CA LEU A 70 -15.83 4.77 6.38
C LEU A 70 -16.26 4.73 7.84
N ASN A 71 -17.37 4.05 8.13
CA ASN A 71 -17.76 3.70 9.49
C ASN A 71 -16.91 2.52 10.02
N GLU A 72 -16.96 2.28 11.32
CA GLU A 72 -16.17 1.24 11.99
C GLU A 72 -16.38 -0.15 11.38
N ALA A 73 -17.64 -0.56 11.19
CA ALA A 73 -17.96 -1.86 10.58
C ALA A 73 -17.41 -2.01 9.14
N SER A 74 -17.39 -0.93 8.35
CA SER A 74 -16.85 -0.94 6.98
C SER A 74 -15.33 -0.96 6.98
N MET A 75 -14.71 -0.31 7.96
CA MET A 75 -13.27 -0.32 8.16
C MET A 75 -12.78 -1.70 8.60
N ASP A 76 -13.52 -2.38 9.49
CA ASP A 76 -13.23 -3.75 9.91
C ASP A 76 -13.22 -4.71 8.73
N LYS A 77 -14.29 -4.68 7.93
CA LYS A 77 -14.40 -5.47 6.71
C LYS A 77 -13.29 -5.16 5.72
N LEU A 78 -12.92 -3.89 5.55
CA LEU A 78 -11.78 -3.51 4.70
C LEU A 78 -10.49 -4.14 5.22
N TYR A 79 -10.22 -4.03 6.53
CA TYR A 79 -9.00 -4.57 7.14
C TYR A 79 -8.91 -6.10 7.05
N ASP A 80 -10.02 -6.79 7.27
CA ASP A 80 -10.07 -8.25 7.15
C ASP A 80 -9.84 -8.71 5.70
N LEU A 81 -10.46 -8.05 4.72
CA LEU A 81 -10.23 -8.34 3.29
C LEU A 81 -8.77 -8.11 2.91
N MET A 82 -8.19 -6.96 3.27
CA MET A 82 -6.77 -6.68 3.02
C MET A 82 -5.87 -7.76 3.63
N THR A 83 -6.16 -8.15 4.87
CA THR A 83 -5.37 -9.16 5.59
C THR A 83 -5.49 -10.53 4.93
N MET A 84 -6.69 -10.92 4.52
CA MET A 84 -6.92 -12.18 3.81
C MET A 84 -6.20 -12.22 2.47
N SER A 85 -6.32 -11.17 1.65
CA SER A 85 -5.65 -11.10 0.35
C SER A 85 -4.14 -11.18 0.48
N VAL A 86 -3.55 -10.45 1.42
CA VAL A 86 -2.10 -10.50 1.65
C VAL A 86 -1.67 -11.87 2.15
N LYS A 87 -2.39 -12.47 3.11
CA LYS A 87 -2.07 -13.84 3.58
C LYS A 87 -2.08 -14.83 2.43
N PHE A 88 -3.09 -14.75 1.56
CA PHE A 88 -3.18 -15.60 0.39
C PHE A 88 -1.98 -15.39 -0.56
N GLN A 89 -1.64 -14.14 -0.88
CA GLN A 89 -0.46 -13.83 -1.71
C GLN A 89 0.84 -14.35 -1.09
N MET A 90 1.03 -14.20 0.22
CA MET A 90 2.21 -14.70 0.90
C MET A 90 2.30 -16.23 0.88
N MET A 91 1.17 -16.95 1.02
CA MET A 91 1.15 -18.42 0.88
C MET A 91 1.54 -18.89 -0.53
N LEU A 92 1.40 -18.04 -1.55
CA LEU A 92 1.80 -18.32 -2.93
C LEU A 92 3.24 -17.89 -3.26
N CYS A 93 3.98 -17.34 -2.29
CA CYS A 93 5.37 -16.90 -2.48
C CYS A 93 6.35 -17.97 -1.98
N PRO A 94 6.87 -18.87 -2.83
CA PRO A 94 7.81 -19.91 -2.42
C PRO A 94 9.20 -19.36 -2.03
N CYS A 95 9.57 -18.16 -2.47
CA CYS A 95 10.83 -17.53 -2.10
C CYS A 95 10.69 -16.02 -1.83
N ALA A 96 11.65 -15.44 -1.11
CA ALA A 96 11.63 -14.01 -0.74
C ALA A 96 11.55 -13.07 -1.95
N SER A 97 12.12 -13.48 -3.10
CA SER A 97 12.05 -12.69 -4.34
C SER A 97 10.61 -12.51 -4.84
N ASP A 98 9.70 -13.44 -4.54
CA ASP A 98 8.29 -13.33 -4.95
C ASP A 98 7.54 -12.28 -4.13
N ILE A 99 7.90 -12.10 -2.85
CA ILE A 99 7.35 -11.02 -2.00
C ILE A 99 7.72 -9.65 -2.57
N ILE A 100 8.97 -9.53 -3.04
CA ILE A 100 9.46 -8.33 -3.73
C ILE A 100 8.66 -8.08 -5.02
N LYS A 101 8.43 -9.12 -5.84
CA LYS A 101 7.61 -9.02 -7.06
C LYS A 101 6.17 -8.59 -6.76
N VAL A 102 5.54 -9.16 -5.73
CA VAL A 102 4.19 -8.76 -5.28
C VAL A 102 4.18 -7.28 -4.90
N THR A 103 5.19 -6.81 -4.16
CA THR A 103 5.34 -5.40 -3.79
C THR A 103 5.46 -4.50 -5.02
N TYR A 104 6.30 -4.87 -6.00
CA TYR A 104 6.43 -4.12 -7.26
C TYR A 104 5.15 -4.11 -8.08
N ASN A 105 4.44 -5.23 -8.13
CA ASN A 105 3.15 -5.32 -8.83
C ASN A 105 2.12 -4.38 -8.20
N HIS A 106 2.09 -4.25 -6.87
CA HIS A 106 1.24 -3.27 -6.20
C HIS A 106 1.60 -1.83 -6.55
N VAL A 107 2.88 -1.46 -6.44
CA VAL A 107 3.33 -0.08 -6.72
C VAL A 107 3.07 0.30 -8.17
N SER A 108 3.40 -0.59 -9.11
CA SER A 108 3.16 -0.40 -10.55
C SER A 108 1.67 -0.26 -10.87
N SER A 109 0.81 -1.06 -10.23
CA SER A 109 -0.63 -0.98 -10.44
C SER A 109 -1.22 0.29 -9.84
N MET A 110 -0.79 0.70 -8.64
CA MET A 110 -1.20 2.00 -8.05
C MET A 110 -0.80 3.18 -8.94
N ARG A 111 0.38 3.12 -9.57
CA ARG A 111 0.82 4.13 -10.55
C ARG A 111 -0.14 4.28 -11.74
N LYS A 112 -0.83 3.20 -12.14
CA LYS A 112 -1.86 3.25 -13.20
C LYS A 112 -3.17 3.87 -12.74
N LEU A 113 -3.46 3.85 -11.44
CA LEU A 113 -4.70 4.38 -10.85
C LEU A 113 -4.59 5.86 -10.48
N VAL A 114 -3.39 6.33 -10.15
CA VAL A 114 -3.12 7.73 -9.80
C VAL A 114 -3.10 8.61 -11.05
N ARG A 115 -3.75 9.77 -10.96
CA ARG A 115 -3.74 10.79 -12.04
C ARG A 115 -2.99 12.07 -11.66
N SER A 116 -2.70 12.28 -10.37
CA SER A 116 -1.99 13.47 -9.89
C SER A 116 -0.47 13.36 -10.15
N PRO A 117 0.16 14.29 -10.91
CA PRO A 117 1.60 14.27 -11.15
C PRO A 117 2.44 14.31 -9.87
N ALA A 118 1.99 15.06 -8.85
CA ALA A 118 2.68 15.15 -7.57
C ALA A 118 2.69 13.80 -6.83
N VAL A 119 1.61 13.03 -6.93
CA VAL A 119 1.52 11.69 -6.30
C VAL A 119 2.32 10.66 -7.10
N LEU A 120 2.38 10.80 -8.43
CA LEU A 120 3.25 9.97 -9.26
C LEU A 120 4.72 10.16 -8.91
N ASP A 121 5.17 11.40 -8.67
CA ASP A 121 6.53 11.68 -8.20
C ASP A 121 6.84 11.04 -6.84
N LEU A 122 5.86 11.02 -5.91
CA LEU A 122 6.00 10.30 -4.64
C LEU A 122 6.15 8.78 -4.83
N LEU A 123 5.34 8.19 -5.72
CA LEU A 123 5.45 6.77 -6.06
C LEU A 123 6.80 6.43 -6.70
N ASP A 124 7.27 7.26 -7.63
CA ASP A 124 8.55 7.04 -8.31
C ASP A 124 9.73 7.15 -7.31
N LYS A 125 9.69 8.11 -6.37
CA LYS A 125 10.66 8.22 -5.26
C LYS A 125 10.62 7.00 -4.34
N ALA A 126 9.43 6.54 -3.97
CA ALA A 126 9.28 5.35 -3.14
C ALA A 126 9.78 4.09 -3.86
N PHE A 127 9.53 3.96 -5.16
CA PHE A 127 10.03 2.87 -5.99
C PHE A 127 11.56 2.81 -5.99
N ILE A 128 12.23 3.96 -6.10
CA ILE A 128 13.69 4.04 -5.98
C ILE A 128 14.16 3.59 -4.57
N ALA A 129 13.46 4.00 -3.52
CA ALA A 129 13.78 3.58 -2.15
C ALA A 129 13.62 2.06 -1.95
N PHE A 130 12.53 1.46 -2.44
CA PHE A 130 12.32 0.01 -2.39
C PHE A 130 13.41 -0.76 -3.15
N ASN A 131 13.85 -0.27 -4.31
CA ASN A 131 14.93 -0.90 -5.07
C ASN A 131 16.24 -0.92 -4.30
N LYS A 132 16.61 0.18 -3.64
CA LYS A 132 17.84 0.25 -2.83
C LYS A 132 17.85 -0.80 -1.72
N VAL A 133 16.73 -0.95 -1.01
CA VAL A 133 16.58 -1.93 0.08
C VAL A 133 16.60 -3.36 -0.46
N SER A 134 15.85 -3.63 -1.54
CA SER A 134 15.76 -4.96 -2.16
C SER A 134 17.14 -5.47 -2.61
N ILE A 135 17.96 -4.58 -3.19
CA ILE A 135 19.32 -4.93 -3.63
C ILE A 135 20.22 -5.23 -2.42
N GLN A 136 20.15 -4.42 -1.35
CA GLN A 136 20.92 -4.70 -0.14
C GLN A 136 20.59 -6.06 0.49
N GLU A 137 19.31 -6.41 0.62
CA GLU A 137 18.93 -7.70 1.22
C GLU A 137 19.29 -8.90 0.33
N LEU A 138 19.16 -8.77 -0.99
CA LEU A 138 19.60 -9.81 -1.93
C LEU A 138 21.11 -10.03 -1.89
N TYR A 139 21.91 -8.96 -1.78
CA TYR A 139 23.36 -9.06 -1.60
C TYR A 139 23.74 -9.70 -0.25
N PHE A 140 23.04 -9.38 0.83
CA PHE A 140 23.26 -10.04 2.12
C PHE A 140 22.90 -11.53 2.09
N CYS A 141 21.80 -11.92 1.42
CA CYS A 141 21.49 -13.35 1.27
C CYS A 141 22.54 -14.10 0.43
N TYR A 142 23.12 -13.47 -0.60
CA TYR A 142 24.09 -14.12 -1.50
C TYR A 142 25.50 -14.24 -0.91
N ILE A 143 25.87 -13.41 0.07
CA ILE A 143 27.20 -13.44 0.71
C ILE A 143 27.25 -14.44 1.89
N TYR A 144 26.11 -14.77 2.50
CA TYR A 144 26.03 -15.60 3.71
C TYR A 144 25.40 -16.99 3.49
N THR A 145 25.29 -17.45 2.25
CA THR A 145 25.00 -18.86 1.86
C THR A 145 26.16 -19.42 1.06
#